data_AF-A0A1V3RSZ8-F1
#
_entry.id   AF-A0A1V3RSZ8-F1
#
_cell.length_a   1.000
_cell.length_b   1.000
_cell.length_c   1.000
_cell.angle_alpha   90.00
_cell.angle_beta   90.00
_cell.angle_gamma   90.00
#
_symmetry.space_group_name_H-M   'P 1'
#
loop_
_entity.id
_entity.type
_entity.pdbx_description
1 polymer ?
#
loop_
_entity_poly.entity_id
_entity_poly.type
_entity_poly.pdbx_seq_one_letter_code
_entity_poly.pdbx_strand_id
1 'polypeptide(L)'
;MHKVVINNLLKNNFWNGSYFFEWADATKDHLAELFTHPRSIQELSAALSLVWPINLAKVSDRIGNILVQLPITAMVAEFRGSANREVMKLDLAWAQDVEARPLRLVLNRKHDNLEAAYHSQIISSEPVVTPTTDGPGEYYGYIWDELNNVLMASTGAFSQVENIDLQIQLNEHNRRSYQYTVGADSFACDIPIVALHSSRVGNGVDPNDEWTSNRMYTEEIQRLKEQRRFLQYKPIPGREESERQKALEDIRWLINKHGQEAVWLWDPFLDMYDVFETLFYSKYSYADLRAISSAKEKPACACTPHVPDPFVEKQKKILASANCNNFGLKFEFRARVNSSGWKFHDRFLIFPRTGRGALAWSLGTSINSVGKQHHILQRVDDGQLIMDAFLELWASLDRAEQLICKI
;
A
#
# COMPACT_ATOMS: atom_id res chain seq x y z
N MET A 1 7.21 8.89 5.45
CA MET A 1 7.47 8.90 6.90
C MET A 1 8.16 7.59 7.28
N HIS A 2 9.35 7.64 7.89
CA HIS A 2 10.05 6.42 8.33
C HIS A 2 9.39 5.88 9.60
N LYS A 3 8.80 4.69 9.53
CA LYS A 3 8.16 4.04 10.68
C LYS A 3 9.23 3.57 11.66
N VAL A 4 9.15 3.99 12.92
CA VAL A 4 10.03 3.50 14.00
C VAL A 4 9.64 2.07 14.35
N VAL A 5 10.46 1.11 13.95
CA VAL A 5 10.13 -0.33 13.95
C VAL A 5 10.01 -0.89 15.37
N ILE A 6 10.79 -0.39 16.34
CA ILE A 6 10.75 -0.88 17.72
C ILE A 6 9.44 -0.56 18.46
N ASN A 7 8.65 0.42 17.97
CA ASN A 7 7.33 0.73 18.53
C ASN A 7 6.31 -0.41 18.36
N ASN A 8 6.62 -1.45 17.58
CA ASN A 8 5.81 -2.67 17.55
C ASN A 8 5.99 -3.58 18.79
N LEU A 9 6.90 -3.23 19.72
CA LEU A 9 7.16 -3.93 20.99
C LEU A 9 6.83 -3.08 22.23
N LEU A 10 7.15 -1.78 22.15
CA LEU A 10 7.16 -0.89 23.31
C LEU A 10 5.76 -0.47 23.75
N LYS A 11 5.60 -0.15 25.04
CA LYS A 11 4.37 0.46 25.54
C LYS A 11 4.30 1.90 25.08
N ASN A 12 3.08 2.36 24.79
CA ASN A 12 2.84 3.78 24.54
C ASN A 12 3.28 4.61 25.74
N ASN A 13 4.04 5.66 25.46
CA ASN A 13 4.35 6.69 26.42
C ASN A 13 3.61 7.96 26.00
N PHE A 14 2.73 8.45 26.87
CA PHE A 14 1.77 9.50 26.52
C PHE A 14 2.29 10.92 26.78
N TRP A 15 3.40 11.09 27.50
CA TRP A 15 3.84 12.39 27.98
C TRP A 15 5.12 12.85 27.29
N ASN A 16 6.28 12.34 27.75
CA ASN A 16 7.58 12.88 27.34
C ASN A 16 8.44 11.91 26.55
N GLY A 17 7.93 10.69 26.30
CA GLY A 17 8.72 9.61 25.74
C GLY A 17 9.52 8.85 26.80
N SER A 18 10.25 7.83 26.35
CA SER A 18 10.96 6.89 27.22
C SER A 18 12.35 6.61 26.70
N TYR A 19 13.27 6.37 27.63
CA TYR A 19 14.50 5.67 27.33
C TYR A 19 14.21 4.18 27.22
N PHE A 20 15.00 3.49 26.41
CA PHE A 20 15.05 2.04 26.48
C PHE A 20 16.50 1.59 26.54
N PHE A 21 16.72 0.57 27.35
CA PHE A 21 17.97 -0.17 27.40
C PHE A 21 17.73 -1.52 26.76
N GLU A 22 18.69 -1.94 25.94
CA GLU A 22 18.62 -3.19 25.21
C GLU A 22 19.89 -3.99 25.47
N TRP A 23 19.70 -5.21 25.95
CA TRP A 23 20.76 -6.21 25.96
C TRP A 23 20.48 -7.19 24.84
N ALA A 24 21.31 -7.12 23.80
CA ALA A 24 21.17 -7.96 22.63
C ALA A 24 21.68 -9.37 22.93
N ASP A 25 20.84 -10.38 22.69
CA ASP A 25 21.33 -11.72 22.46
C ASP A 25 21.96 -11.74 21.06
N ALA A 26 23.28 -11.60 21.00
CA ALA A 26 24.01 -11.55 19.74
C ALA A 26 24.09 -12.91 19.03
N THR A 27 24.06 -13.99 19.82
CA THR A 27 24.27 -15.36 19.31
C THR A 27 22.98 -16.02 18.86
N LYS A 28 21.87 -15.72 19.55
CA LYS A 28 20.57 -16.37 19.35
C LYS A 28 20.63 -17.89 19.48
N ASP A 29 21.64 -18.44 20.15
CA ASP A 29 21.92 -19.89 20.18
C ASP A 29 20.72 -20.67 20.74
N HIS A 30 20.09 -20.15 21.79
CA HIS A 30 18.90 -20.75 22.41
C HIS A 30 17.62 -20.59 21.58
N LEU A 31 17.68 -19.80 20.51
CA LEU A 31 16.55 -19.48 19.62
C LEU A 31 16.83 -19.89 18.17
N ALA A 32 17.91 -20.65 17.92
CA ALA A 32 18.35 -21.00 16.57
C ALA A 32 17.22 -21.62 15.74
N GLU A 33 16.40 -22.49 16.34
CA GLU A 33 15.27 -23.14 15.67
C GLU A 33 14.25 -22.16 15.08
N LEU A 34 14.04 -20.99 15.73
CA LEU A 34 13.15 -19.94 15.24
C LEU A 34 13.74 -19.22 14.02
N PHE A 35 15.06 -19.11 13.93
CA PHE A 35 15.75 -18.40 12.85
C PHE A 35 16.14 -19.32 11.69
N THR A 36 16.34 -20.61 11.92
CA THR A 36 16.59 -21.59 10.85
C THR A 36 15.35 -21.86 10.01
N HIS A 37 14.14 -21.57 10.53
CA HIS A 37 12.88 -21.77 9.84
C HIS A 37 12.13 -20.43 9.68
N PRO A 38 12.22 -19.76 8.52
CA PRO A 38 11.64 -18.43 8.30
C PRO A 38 10.14 -18.30 8.60
N ARG A 39 9.38 -19.41 8.54
CA ARG A 39 7.94 -19.43 8.86
C ARG A 39 7.65 -19.35 10.35
N SER A 40 8.52 -19.88 11.21
CA SER A 40 8.27 -20.00 12.65
C SER A 40 8.09 -18.64 13.33
N ILE A 41 8.83 -17.62 12.92
CA ILE A 41 8.66 -16.25 13.43
C ILE A 41 7.33 -15.63 12.98
N GLN A 42 6.90 -15.89 11.74
CA GLN A 42 5.61 -15.39 11.25
C GLN A 42 4.45 -16.03 11.97
N GLU A 43 4.50 -17.34 12.20
CA GLU A 43 3.49 -18.10 12.93
C GLU A 43 3.40 -17.65 14.39
N LEU A 44 4.54 -17.51 15.08
CA LEU A 44 4.60 -16.98 16.44
C LEU A 44 4.04 -15.55 16.51
N SER A 45 4.43 -14.69 15.58
CA SER A 45 3.92 -13.31 15.55
C SER A 45 2.43 -13.25 15.30
N ALA A 46 1.88 -14.09 14.40
CA ALA A 46 0.46 -14.17 14.13
C ALA A 46 -0.33 -14.65 15.36
N ALA A 47 0.17 -15.67 16.06
CA ALA A 47 -0.46 -16.18 17.28
C ALA A 47 -0.48 -15.11 18.40
N LEU A 48 0.62 -14.38 18.60
CA LEU A 48 0.70 -13.34 19.63
C LEU A 48 -0.16 -12.12 19.31
N SER A 49 -0.26 -11.72 18.03
CA SER A 49 -1.07 -10.59 17.60
C SER A 49 -2.57 -10.74 17.90
N LEU A 50 -3.06 -11.96 18.14
CA LEU A 50 -4.43 -12.21 18.58
C LEU A 50 -4.71 -11.76 20.02
N VAL A 51 -3.68 -11.69 20.87
CA VAL A 51 -3.81 -11.41 22.31
C VAL A 51 -3.14 -10.10 22.71
N TRP A 52 -2.04 -9.74 22.06
CA TRP A 52 -1.28 -8.52 22.31
C TRP A 52 -1.03 -7.78 21.00
N PRO A 53 -1.19 -6.45 20.92
CA PRO A 53 -0.79 -5.65 19.75
C PRO A 53 0.74 -5.55 19.55
N ILE A 54 1.46 -6.69 19.61
CA ILE A 54 2.88 -6.84 19.33
C ILE A 54 3.05 -7.56 18.00
N ASN A 55 4.03 -7.12 17.20
CA ASN A 55 4.40 -7.76 15.94
C ASN A 55 5.89 -8.16 15.96
N LEU A 56 6.19 -9.38 16.41
CA LEU A 56 7.55 -9.89 16.50
C LEU A 56 8.20 -10.08 15.12
N ALA A 57 7.43 -10.40 14.08
CA ALA A 57 7.97 -10.61 12.74
C ALA A 57 8.60 -9.34 12.15
N LYS A 58 8.14 -8.16 12.56
CA LYS A 58 8.71 -6.86 12.15
C LYS A 58 9.99 -6.49 12.88
N VAL A 59 10.32 -7.19 13.97
CA VAL A 59 11.46 -6.93 14.87
C VAL A 59 12.18 -8.24 15.17
N SER A 60 12.29 -9.11 14.16
CA SER A 60 12.82 -10.47 14.31
C SER A 60 14.26 -10.45 14.84
N ASP A 61 15.05 -9.46 14.46
CA ASP A 61 16.40 -9.19 14.95
C ASP A 61 16.47 -8.99 16.49
N ARG A 62 15.36 -8.54 17.09
CA ARG A 62 15.26 -8.24 18.53
C ARG A 62 14.75 -9.41 19.37
N ILE A 63 14.33 -10.52 18.77
CA ILE A 63 13.82 -11.69 19.50
C ILE A 63 14.96 -12.31 20.32
N GLY A 64 14.77 -12.51 21.62
CA GLY A 64 15.80 -12.95 22.57
C GLY A 64 16.49 -11.81 23.32
N ASN A 65 16.31 -10.57 22.87
CA ASN A 65 16.87 -9.41 23.56
C ASN A 65 16.04 -9.09 24.81
N ILE A 66 16.70 -8.52 25.81
CA ILE A 66 16.03 -7.97 26.99
C ILE A 66 15.87 -6.47 26.77
N LEU A 67 14.62 -6.01 26.78
CA LEU A 67 14.26 -4.60 26.64
C LEU A 67 13.71 -4.07 27.96
N VAL A 68 14.32 -3.00 28.46
CA VAL A 68 13.82 -2.25 29.62
C VAL A 68 13.46 -0.85 29.17
N GLN A 69 12.17 -0.53 29.20
CA GLN A 69 11.65 0.79 28.89
C GLN A 69 11.49 1.60 30.18
N LEU A 70 12.19 2.73 30.28
CA LEU A 70 12.09 3.68 31.39
C LEU A 70 11.35 4.94 30.91
N PRO A 71 10.10 5.17 31.32
CA PRO A 71 9.39 6.41 30.99
C PRO A 71 10.09 7.60 31.65
N ILE A 72 10.14 8.72 30.94
CA ILE A 72 10.62 9.96 31.54
C ILE A 72 9.51 10.49 32.45
N THR A 73 9.75 10.45 33.76
CA THR A 73 8.80 10.89 34.80
C THR A 73 9.29 12.10 35.59
N ALA A 74 10.50 12.57 35.32
CA ALA A 74 11.12 13.67 36.04
C ALA A 74 10.41 15.02 35.79
N MET A 75 9.74 15.14 34.65
CA MET A 75 8.92 16.29 34.30
C MET A 75 7.81 15.88 33.33
N VAL A 76 6.87 16.79 33.10
CA VAL A 76 5.87 16.73 32.03
C VAL A 76 6.04 17.99 31.17
N ALA A 77 5.99 17.81 29.85
CA ALA A 77 6.10 18.88 28.88
C ALA A 77 4.90 18.86 27.93
N GLU A 78 4.16 19.96 27.86
CA GLU A 78 3.01 20.09 26.97
C GLU A 78 3.22 21.25 25.99
N PHE A 79 3.19 20.94 24.70
CA PHE A 79 3.31 21.92 23.63
C PHE A 79 1.91 22.37 23.20
N ARG A 80 1.65 23.67 23.28
CA ARG A 80 0.37 24.29 22.90
C ARG A 80 0.60 25.39 21.89
N GLY A 81 0.00 25.22 20.71
CA GLY A 81 -0.02 26.25 19.68
C GLY A 81 -1.00 27.38 20.02
N SER A 82 -0.69 28.60 19.58
CA SER A 82 -1.68 29.67 19.49
C SER A 82 -2.60 29.45 18.28
N ALA A 83 -3.84 29.95 18.35
CA ALA A 83 -4.79 29.83 17.24
C ALA A 83 -4.30 30.50 15.93
N ASN A 84 -3.41 31.49 16.04
CA ASN A 84 -2.81 32.19 14.91
C ASN A 84 -1.45 31.62 14.47
N ARG A 85 -0.96 30.51 15.04
CA ARG A 85 0.30 29.83 14.68
C ARG A 85 1.58 30.64 14.79
N GLU A 86 1.52 31.85 15.33
CA GLU A 86 2.68 32.70 15.53
C GLU A 86 3.49 32.30 16.75
N VAL A 87 2.90 31.51 17.65
CA VAL A 87 3.50 31.19 18.94
C VAL A 87 3.24 29.75 19.32
N MET A 88 4.30 29.10 19.79
CA MET A 88 4.22 27.86 20.54
C MET A 88 4.52 28.12 22.02
N LYS A 89 3.56 27.76 22.87
CA LYS A 89 3.73 27.75 24.32
C LYS A 89 4.16 26.36 24.75
N LEU A 90 5.08 26.33 25.71
CA LEU A 90 5.52 25.11 26.37
C LEU A 90 5.22 25.24 27.85
N ASP A 91 4.32 24.39 28.33
CA ASP A 91 3.99 24.24 29.75
C ASP A 91 4.86 23.13 30.32
N LEU A 92 5.61 23.43 31.39
CA LEU A 92 6.48 22.48 32.07
C LEU A 92 6.02 22.26 33.51
N ALA A 93 6.12 21.03 33.98
CA ALA A 93 5.90 20.69 35.37
C ALA A 93 6.95 19.68 35.82
N TRP A 94 7.71 20.01 36.87
CA TRP A 94 8.68 19.11 37.46
C TRP A 94 8.02 18.18 38.48
N ALA A 95 8.52 16.94 38.57
CA ALA A 95 8.13 16.05 39.66
C ALA A 95 8.62 16.61 41.02
N GLN A 96 7.88 16.31 42.09
CA GLN A 96 8.10 16.89 43.42
C GLN A 96 9.53 16.72 43.95
N ASP A 97 10.18 15.60 43.64
CA ASP A 97 11.53 15.27 44.10
C ASP A 97 12.63 15.59 43.09
N VAL A 98 12.33 16.38 42.06
CA VAL A 98 13.28 16.76 41.01
C VAL A 98 13.51 18.26 41.03
N GLU A 99 14.76 18.66 41.25
CA GLU A 99 15.15 20.07 41.23
C GLU A 99 15.06 20.64 39.81
N ALA A 100 14.25 21.70 39.69
CA ALA A 100 14.08 22.45 38.45
C ALA A 100 15.38 23.16 38.07
N ARG A 101 15.71 23.14 36.79
CA ARG A 101 16.97 23.67 36.24
C ARG A 101 16.81 24.12 34.80
N PRO A 102 17.74 24.94 34.28
CA PRO A 102 17.68 25.37 32.90
C PRO A 102 17.75 24.19 31.93
N LEU A 103 16.86 24.18 30.94
CA LEU A 103 16.80 23.17 29.88
C LEU A 103 16.93 23.83 28.50
N ARG A 104 17.30 23.07 27.47
CA ARG A 104 17.31 23.51 26.08
C ARG A 104 16.03 23.03 25.38
N LEU A 105 15.24 23.96 24.87
CA LEU A 105 14.16 23.67 23.93
C LEU A 105 14.72 23.67 22.51
N VAL A 106 14.38 22.63 21.73
CA VAL A 106 14.53 22.60 20.28
C VAL A 106 13.16 22.33 19.66
N LEU A 107 12.76 23.17 18.72
CA LEU A 107 11.50 23.04 17.99
C LEU A 107 11.78 23.11 16.50
N ASN A 108 11.35 22.11 15.73
CA ASN A 108 11.49 22.13 14.28
C ASN A 108 10.16 21.80 13.60
N ARG A 109 9.90 22.45 12.45
CA ARG A 109 8.73 22.18 11.61
C ARG A 109 9.18 21.55 10.31
N LYS A 110 8.57 20.42 9.94
CA LYS A 110 8.84 19.73 8.67
C LYS A 110 7.64 19.83 7.74
N HIS A 111 7.89 20.20 6.50
CA HIS A 111 6.89 20.19 5.43
C HIS A 111 7.54 19.74 4.12
N ASP A 112 6.88 18.83 3.40
CA ASP A 112 7.39 18.28 2.13
C ASP A 112 8.86 17.77 2.21
N ASN A 113 9.21 17.08 3.29
CA ASN A 113 10.57 16.59 3.60
C ASN A 113 11.65 17.69 3.78
N LEU A 114 11.26 18.96 3.85
CA LEU A 114 12.14 20.08 4.16
C LEU A 114 11.98 20.48 5.64
N GLU A 115 13.08 20.91 6.26
CA GLU A 115 13.03 21.65 7.54
C GLU A 115 12.52 23.06 7.24
N ALA A 116 11.22 23.27 7.45
CA ALA A 116 10.54 24.53 7.16
C ALA A 116 10.79 25.59 8.23
N ALA A 117 11.08 25.19 9.47
CA ALA A 117 11.47 26.09 10.56
C ALA A 117 12.32 25.34 11.59
N TYR A 118 13.21 26.06 12.27
CA TYR A 118 14.04 25.55 13.35
C TYR A 118 14.25 26.63 14.40
N HIS A 119 14.03 26.30 15.67
CA HIS A 119 14.24 27.19 16.81
C HIS A 119 14.94 26.45 17.94
N SER A 120 15.84 27.15 18.64
CA SER A 120 16.55 26.62 19.80
C SER A 120 16.74 27.70 20.86
N GLN A 121 16.30 27.44 22.09
CA GLN A 121 16.38 28.41 23.19
C GLN A 121 16.58 27.77 24.55
N ILE A 122 17.18 28.50 25.49
CA ILE A 122 17.28 28.08 26.89
C ILE A 122 15.97 28.43 27.59
N ILE A 123 15.46 27.48 28.36
CA ILE A 123 14.33 27.59 29.26
C ILE A 123 14.87 28.04 30.61
N SER A 124 14.77 29.33 30.92
CA SER A 124 15.21 29.91 32.20
C SER A 124 14.06 30.34 33.10
N SER A 125 12.85 30.52 32.55
CA SER A 125 11.65 30.93 33.29
C SER A 125 10.38 30.54 32.54
N GLU A 126 9.28 30.31 33.28
CA GLU A 126 7.94 30.08 32.72
C GLU A 126 7.12 31.39 32.68
N PRO A 127 6.20 31.56 31.69
CA PRO A 127 5.87 30.63 30.61
C PRO A 127 6.91 30.65 29.49
N VAL A 128 7.20 29.48 28.92
CA VAL A 128 8.10 29.38 27.78
C VAL A 128 7.31 29.65 26.50
N VAL A 129 7.66 30.73 25.83
CA VAL A 129 7.00 31.17 24.60
C VAL A 129 8.03 31.19 23.48
N THR A 130 7.76 30.46 22.41
CA THR A 130 8.61 30.39 21.23
C THR A 130 7.85 30.95 20.04
N PRO A 131 8.37 32.00 19.37
CA PRO A 131 7.77 32.44 18.12
C PRO A 131 7.89 31.34 17.07
N THR A 132 6.79 31.05 16.40
CA THR A 132 6.74 30.14 15.26
C THR A 132 6.41 30.96 14.02
N THR A 133 7.03 30.65 12.89
CA THR A 133 6.60 31.21 11.61
C THR A 133 5.30 30.53 11.21
N ASP A 134 4.35 31.27 10.65
CA ASP A 134 3.15 30.64 10.08
C ASP A 134 3.54 29.73 8.89
N GLY A 135 2.69 28.76 8.58
CA GLY A 135 2.88 27.84 7.46
C GLY A 135 2.68 26.35 7.77
N PRO A 136 2.66 25.52 6.72
CA PRO A 136 2.22 24.15 6.80
C PRO A 136 3.29 23.22 7.39
N GLY A 137 2.87 22.02 7.74
CA GLY A 137 3.77 20.95 8.22
C GLY A 137 3.55 20.57 9.67
N GLU A 138 4.32 19.58 10.08
CA GLU A 138 4.26 18.99 11.43
C GLU A 138 5.41 19.53 12.27
N TYR A 139 5.12 19.83 13.52
CA TYR A 139 6.12 20.21 14.51
C TYR A 139 6.69 18.98 15.21
N TYR A 140 7.95 19.12 15.64
CA TYR A 140 8.69 18.17 16.44
C TYR A 140 9.41 18.96 17.53
N GLY A 141 9.21 18.57 18.79
CA GLY A 141 9.75 19.26 19.96
C GLY A 141 10.66 18.34 20.77
N TYR A 142 11.78 18.90 21.22
CA TYR A 142 12.75 18.23 22.08
C TYR A 142 13.12 19.13 23.25
N ILE A 143 13.26 18.54 24.43
CA ILE A 143 13.76 19.22 25.62
C ILE A 143 14.99 18.47 26.11
N TRP A 144 16.12 19.17 26.17
CA TRP A 144 17.42 18.61 26.48
C TRP A 144 17.99 19.22 27.77
N ASP A 145 18.38 18.38 28.72
CA ASP A 145 19.10 18.76 29.92
C ASP A 145 20.60 18.73 29.64
N GLU A 146 21.18 19.92 29.43
CA GLU A 146 22.61 20.07 29.15
C GLU A 146 23.50 19.70 30.34
N LEU A 147 23.01 19.85 31.57
CA LEU A 147 23.78 19.56 32.77
C LEU A 147 24.00 18.05 32.94
N ASN A 148 22.93 17.28 32.75
CA ASN A 148 22.95 15.82 32.95
C ASN A 148 23.14 15.03 31.65
N ASN A 149 23.18 15.71 30.49
CA ASN A 149 23.23 15.12 29.15
C ASN A 149 22.10 14.11 28.90
N VAL A 150 20.87 14.50 29.24
CA VAL A 150 19.68 13.66 29.02
C VAL A 150 18.59 14.44 28.29
N LEU A 151 17.97 13.78 27.32
CA LEU A 151 16.71 14.17 26.73
C LEU A 151 15.58 13.99 27.76
N MET A 152 14.89 15.08 28.06
CA MET A 152 13.82 15.16 29.05
C MET A 152 12.43 15.08 28.42
N ALA A 153 12.31 15.42 27.13
CA ALA A 153 11.10 15.19 26.35
C ALA A 153 11.42 15.07 24.86
N SER A 154 10.68 14.20 24.16
CA SER A 154 10.66 14.13 22.69
C SER A 154 9.22 13.92 22.24
N THR A 155 8.72 14.78 21.37
CA THR A 155 7.39 14.59 20.77
C THR A 155 7.50 13.78 19.48
N GLY A 156 6.42 13.06 19.13
CA GLY A 156 6.19 12.69 17.75
C GLY A 156 5.83 13.91 16.90
N ALA A 157 5.54 13.68 15.62
CA ALA A 157 4.94 14.71 14.77
C ALA A 157 3.61 15.16 15.37
N PHE A 158 3.43 16.47 15.53
CA PHE A 158 2.18 17.05 15.97
C PHE A 158 1.83 18.29 15.16
N SER A 159 0.52 18.55 15.04
CA SER A 159 -0.02 19.69 14.30
C SER A 159 -0.95 20.49 15.21
N GLN A 160 -1.11 21.77 14.90
CA GLN A 160 -2.02 22.65 15.61
C GLN A 160 -3.37 22.65 14.89
N VAL A 161 -4.48 22.64 15.65
CA VAL A 161 -5.83 22.76 15.08
C VAL A 161 -6.00 24.18 14.53
N GLU A 162 -6.21 24.30 13.22
CA GLU A 162 -6.35 25.59 12.51
C GLU A 162 -7.79 26.08 12.47
N ASN A 163 -8.69 25.18 12.05
CA ASN A 163 -10.07 25.50 11.74
C ASN A 163 -10.97 24.33 12.10
N ILE A 164 -12.21 24.68 12.47
CA ILE A 164 -13.29 23.71 12.60
C ILE A 164 -14.37 24.12 11.60
N ASP A 165 -14.61 23.23 10.64
CA ASP A 165 -15.67 23.38 9.63
C ASP A 165 -16.90 22.59 10.09
N LEU A 166 -17.97 23.29 10.42
CA LEU A 166 -19.27 22.72 10.79
C LEU A 166 -20.21 22.78 9.60
N GLN A 167 -20.59 21.61 9.08
CA GLN A 167 -21.57 21.47 8.00
C GLN A 167 -22.87 20.92 8.57
N ILE A 168 -23.90 21.77 8.62
CA ILE A 168 -25.23 21.42 9.11
C ILE A 168 -26.14 21.20 7.89
N GLN A 169 -26.69 20.00 7.77
CA GLN A 169 -27.71 19.68 6.79
C GLN A 169 -29.08 19.74 7.45
N LEU A 170 -29.91 20.69 7.03
CA LEU A 170 -31.28 20.80 7.46
C LEU A 170 -32.17 20.20 6.39
N ASN A 171 -32.92 19.16 6.75
CA ASN A 171 -33.97 18.61 5.90
C ASN A 171 -35.09 19.66 5.80
N GLU A 172 -35.25 20.25 4.62
CA GLU A 172 -36.38 21.15 4.39
C GLU A 172 -37.68 20.35 4.25
N HIS A 173 -38.76 20.88 4.81
CA HIS A 173 -40.07 20.24 4.77
C HIS A 173 -40.73 20.26 3.39
N ASN A 174 -40.24 21.10 2.46
CA ASN A 174 -40.81 21.22 1.13
C ASN A 174 -40.14 20.23 0.17
N ARG A 175 -40.93 19.29 -0.33
CA ARG A 175 -40.49 18.30 -1.31
C ARG A 175 -40.78 18.79 -2.73
N ARG A 176 -39.92 18.46 -3.69
CA ARG A 176 -40.12 18.75 -5.11
C ARG A 176 -40.67 17.51 -5.79
N SER A 177 -41.90 17.60 -6.31
CA SER A 177 -42.51 16.53 -7.08
C SER A 177 -42.74 16.93 -8.55
N TYR A 178 -42.64 15.95 -9.44
CA TYR A 178 -43.05 16.08 -10.84
C TYR A 178 -43.45 14.72 -11.40
N GLN A 179 -44.25 14.73 -12.46
CA GLN A 179 -44.72 13.53 -13.14
C GLN A 179 -44.39 13.58 -14.62
N TYR A 180 -44.08 12.43 -15.22
CA TYR A 180 -43.95 12.29 -16.66
C TYR A 180 -44.37 10.89 -17.11
N THR A 181 -44.75 10.77 -18.38
CA THR A 181 -45.27 9.55 -18.99
C THR A 181 -44.33 9.03 -20.07
N VAL A 182 -44.20 7.70 -20.16
CA VAL A 182 -43.52 7.02 -21.28
C VAL A 182 -44.42 5.90 -21.78
N GLY A 183 -44.93 6.03 -23.01
CA GLY A 183 -45.94 5.11 -23.53
C GLY A 183 -47.29 5.27 -22.80
N ALA A 184 -47.83 4.17 -22.27
CA ALA A 184 -49.07 4.16 -21.50
C ALA A 184 -48.88 4.35 -19.98
N ASP A 185 -47.63 4.33 -19.50
CA ASP A 185 -47.32 4.36 -18.07
C ASP A 185 -46.94 5.77 -17.61
N SER A 186 -47.47 6.15 -16.43
CA SER A 186 -47.20 7.42 -15.76
C SER A 186 -46.34 7.22 -14.53
N PHE A 187 -45.29 8.04 -14.41
CA PHE A 187 -44.31 7.98 -13.33
C PHE A 187 -44.33 9.29 -12.55
N ALA A 188 -44.48 9.20 -11.23
CA ALA A 188 -44.43 10.32 -10.31
C ALA A 188 -43.19 10.25 -9.43
N CYS A 189 -42.41 11.34 -9.39
CA CYS A 189 -41.24 11.48 -8.55
C CYS A 189 -41.50 12.53 -7.46
N ASP A 190 -41.01 12.27 -6.25
CA ASP A 190 -41.10 13.17 -5.10
C ASP A 190 -39.75 13.19 -4.34
N ILE A 191 -39.04 14.31 -4.41
CA ILE A 191 -37.64 14.47 -4.00
C ILE A 191 -37.55 15.44 -2.82
N PRO A 192 -37.00 15.04 -1.65
CA PRO A 192 -36.74 15.95 -0.54
C PRO A 192 -35.59 16.93 -0.86
N ILE A 193 -35.74 18.18 -0.43
CA ILE A 193 -34.70 19.23 -0.58
C ILE A 193 -33.92 19.35 0.74
N VAL A 194 -32.59 19.48 0.65
CA VAL A 194 -31.70 19.70 1.80
C VAL A 194 -31.06 21.08 1.68
N ALA A 195 -31.18 21.88 2.74
CA ALA A 195 -30.45 23.14 2.87
C ALA A 195 -29.12 22.91 3.59
N LEU A 196 -28.05 23.46 3.03
CA LEU A 196 -26.68 23.35 3.53
C LEU A 196 -26.28 24.66 4.22
N HIS A 197 -25.98 24.59 5.51
CA HIS A 197 -25.36 25.69 6.23
C HIS A 197 -23.94 25.29 6.64
N SER A 198 -22.94 26.07 6.20
CA SER A 198 -21.55 25.91 6.62
C SER A 198 -21.14 27.05 7.54
N SER A 199 -20.56 26.74 8.69
CA SER A 199 -19.88 27.70 9.55
C SER A 199 -18.43 27.27 9.73
N ARG A 200 -17.51 28.22 9.56
CA ARG A 200 -16.06 28.03 9.78
C ARG A 200 -15.62 28.92 10.92
N VAL A 201 -14.91 28.33 11.88
CA VAL A 201 -14.24 29.06 12.96
C VAL A 201 -12.74 28.85 12.80
N GLY A 202 -11.96 29.93 12.67
CA GLY A 202 -10.52 29.90 12.42
C GLY A 202 -10.09 30.75 11.22
N ASN A 203 -8.80 30.75 10.90
CA ASN A 203 -8.28 31.42 9.71
C ASN A 203 -8.76 30.70 8.43
N GLY A 204 -8.88 31.46 7.32
CA GLY A 204 -9.12 30.84 6.01
C GLY A 204 -7.92 29.96 5.62
N VAL A 205 -8.17 28.91 4.84
CA VAL A 205 -7.10 28.10 4.24
C VAL A 205 -6.17 29.05 3.48
N ASP A 206 -4.86 29.03 3.79
CA ASP A 206 -3.89 29.74 2.97
C ASP A 206 -4.02 29.17 1.55
N PRO A 207 -4.35 30.00 0.54
CA PRO A 207 -4.49 29.53 -0.83
C PRO A 207 -3.27 28.73 -1.29
N ASN A 208 -2.07 29.04 -0.79
CA ASN A 208 -0.82 28.38 -1.13
C ASN A 208 -0.69 26.97 -0.51
N ASP A 209 -1.28 26.76 0.68
CA ASP A 209 -1.35 25.45 1.34
C ASP A 209 -2.31 24.50 0.60
N GLU A 210 -3.37 25.04 0.00
CA GLU A 210 -4.28 24.27 -0.84
C GLU A 210 -3.58 23.75 -2.11
N TRP A 211 -2.78 24.59 -2.77
CA TRP A 211 -2.00 24.17 -3.95
C TRP A 211 -0.96 23.12 -3.60
N THR A 212 -0.26 23.26 -2.47
CA THR A 212 0.75 22.30 -2.03
C THR A 212 0.12 21.00 -1.56
N SER A 213 -0.99 21.05 -0.82
CA SER A 213 -1.72 19.85 -0.38
C SER A 213 -2.38 19.11 -1.53
N ASN A 214 -3.00 19.84 -2.47
CA ASN A 214 -3.53 19.26 -3.70
C ASN A 214 -2.39 18.70 -4.55
N ARG A 215 -1.24 19.36 -4.64
CA ARG A 215 -0.05 18.82 -5.28
C ARG A 215 0.44 17.57 -4.58
N MET A 216 0.55 17.51 -3.24
CA MET A 216 1.04 16.33 -2.51
C MET A 216 0.06 15.16 -2.57
N TYR A 217 -1.24 15.40 -2.46
CA TYR A 217 -2.29 14.38 -2.59
C TYR A 217 -2.40 13.88 -4.02
N THR A 218 -2.39 14.81 -4.99
CA THR A 218 -2.31 14.46 -6.40
C THR A 218 -1.02 13.73 -6.64
N GLU A 219 0.16 14.24 -6.30
CA GLU A 219 1.46 13.56 -6.41
C GLU A 219 1.49 12.22 -5.70
N GLU A 220 0.84 11.97 -4.57
CA GLU A 220 0.86 10.63 -3.95
C GLU A 220 -0.06 9.67 -4.72
N ILE A 221 -1.28 10.09 -5.07
CA ILE A 221 -2.20 9.30 -5.89
C ILE A 221 -1.68 9.11 -7.31
N GLN A 222 -1.07 10.14 -7.86
CA GLN A 222 -0.52 10.25 -9.19
C GLN A 222 0.82 9.54 -9.22
N ARG A 223 1.68 9.60 -8.21
CA ARG A 223 2.85 8.70 -8.07
C ARG A 223 2.42 7.24 -7.98
N LEU A 224 1.31 6.93 -7.31
CA LEU A 224 0.79 5.57 -7.22
C LEU A 224 0.07 5.10 -8.50
N LYS A 225 -0.65 6.00 -9.20
CA LYS A 225 -1.38 5.76 -10.46
C LYS A 225 -0.50 5.87 -11.72
N GLU A 226 0.40 6.85 -11.82
CA GLU A 226 1.44 6.98 -12.85
C GLU A 226 2.46 5.84 -12.80
N GLN A 227 2.60 5.17 -11.64
CA GLN A 227 3.36 3.93 -11.53
C GLN A 227 2.46 2.68 -11.58
N ARG A 228 1.13 2.85 -11.71
CA ARG A 228 0.09 1.80 -11.62
C ARG A 228 0.41 0.76 -10.54
N ARG A 229 0.93 1.19 -9.38
CA ARG A 229 1.34 0.32 -8.27
C ARG A 229 0.15 -0.27 -7.53
N PHE A 230 -1.00 0.40 -7.58
CA PHE A 230 -2.23 -0.05 -6.96
C PHE A 230 -3.41 0.44 -7.80
N LEU A 231 -4.20 -0.51 -8.32
CA LEU A 231 -5.45 -0.26 -9.02
C LEU A 231 -6.54 -1.14 -8.42
N GLN A 232 -7.73 -0.57 -8.25
CA GLN A 232 -8.89 -1.28 -7.71
C GLN A 232 -10.03 -1.22 -8.72
N TYR A 233 -10.60 -2.37 -9.01
CA TYR A 233 -11.73 -2.51 -9.93
C TYR A 233 -12.99 -2.87 -9.14
N LYS A 234 -14.04 -2.10 -9.35
CA LYS A 234 -15.36 -2.26 -8.75
C LYS A 234 -16.39 -2.23 -9.87
N PRO A 235 -16.57 -3.35 -10.59
CA PRO A 235 -17.42 -3.34 -11.75
C PRO A 235 -18.86 -3.02 -11.38
N ILE A 236 -19.48 -2.16 -12.18
CA ILE A 236 -20.87 -1.76 -12.02
C ILE A 236 -21.74 -2.86 -12.68
N PRO A 237 -22.74 -3.42 -11.99
CA PRO A 237 -23.67 -4.37 -12.59
C PRO A 237 -24.26 -3.81 -13.89
N GLY A 238 -24.17 -4.59 -14.98
CA GLY A 238 -24.61 -4.15 -16.31
C GLY A 238 -23.57 -3.40 -17.15
N ARG A 239 -22.35 -3.16 -16.64
CA ARG A 239 -21.20 -2.60 -17.39
C ARG A 239 -19.94 -3.47 -17.35
N GLU A 240 -20.11 -4.75 -17.12
CA GLU A 240 -19.01 -5.71 -16.92
C GLU A 240 -18.00 -5.70 -18.06
N GLU A 241 -18.44 -5.57 -19.31
CA GLU A 241 -17.55 -5.56 -20.48
C GLU A 241 -16.66 -4.30 -20.55
N SER A 242 -17.22 -3.13 -20.23
CA SER A 242 -16.46 -1.89 -20.21
C SER A 242 -15.44 -1.87 -19.06
N GLU A 243 -15.78 -2.45 -17.92
CA GLU A 243 -14.89 -2.55 -16.76
C GLU A 243 -13.79 -3.59 -16.97
N ARG A 244 -14.11 -4.69 -17.67
CA ARG A 244 -13.12 -5.65 -18.18
C ARG A 244 -12.12 -4.98 -19.11
N GLN A 245 -12.61 -4.25 -20.12
CA GLN A 245 -11.75 -3.60 -21.10
C GLN A 245 -10.79 -2.60 -20.43
N LYS A 246 -11.28 -1.83 -19.45
CA LYS A 246 -10.46 -0.93 -18.65
C LYS A 246 -9.35 -1.66 -17.89
N ALA A 247 -9.65 -2.80 -17.26
CA ALA A 247 -8.66 -3.60 -16.55
C ALA A 247 -7.62 -4.22 -17.49
N LEU A 248 -8.03 -4.66 -18.70
CA LEU A 248 -7.12 -5.14 -19.73
C LEU A 248 -6.20 -4.01 -20.24
N GLU A 249 -6.72 -2.81 -20.44
CA GLU A 249 -5.92 -1.64 -20.81
C GLU A 249 -4.86 -1.31 -19.75
N ASP A 250 -5.16 -1.54 -18.47
CA ASP A 250 -4.20 -1.39 -17.38
C ASP A 250 -3.07 -2.41 -17.42
N ILE A 251 -3.41 -3.67 -17.65
CA ILE A 251 -2.42 -4.75 -17.85
C ILE A 251 -1.57 -4.46 -19.08
N ARG A 252 -2.18 -4.13 -20.22
CA ARG A 252 -1.49 -3.80 -21.48
C ARG A 252 -0.56 -2.61 -21.32
N TRP A 253 -0.92 -1.62 -20.54
CA TRP A 253 -0.02 -0.50 -20.26
C TRP A 253 1.17 -0.94 -19.41
N LEU A 254 0.96 -1.79 -18.39
CA LEU A 254 2.07 -2.31 -17.57
C LEU A 254 3.06 -3.09 -18.44
N ILE A 255 2.52 -3.96 -19.32
CA ILE A 255 3.28 -4.69 -20.35
C ILE A 255 4.12 -3.71 -21.18
N ASN A 256 3.50 -2.66 -21.70
CA ASN A 256 4.20 -1.70 -22.56
C ASN A 256 5.11 -0.72 -21.82
N LYS A 257 5.00 -0.60 -20.49
CA LYS A 257 5.86 0.26 -19.67
C LYS A 257 7.09 -0.47 -19.13
N HIS A 258 6.92 -1.71 -18.69
CA HIS A 258 7.96 -2.46 -17.99
C HIS A 258 8.49 -3.66 -18.78
N GLY A 259 7.78 -4.06 -19.85
CA GLY A 259 8.06 -5.25 -20.64
C GLY A 259 9.05 -5.09 -21.78
N GLN A 260 9.96 -4.10 -21.72
CA GLN A 260 10.92 -3.87 -22.80
C GLN A 260 11.80 -5.10 -23.07
N GLU A 261 12.22 -5.80 -22.00
CA GLU A 261 13.08 -6.98 -22.12
C GLU A 261 12.30 -8.30 -22.01
N ALA A 262 11.33 -8.37 -21.11
CA ALA A 262 10.61 -9.60 -20.80
C ALA A 262 9.30 -9.32 -20.05
N VAL A 263 8.29 -10.18 -20.30
CA VAL A 263 7.01 -10.16 -19.58
C VAL A 263 6.56 -11.59 -19.37
N TRP A 264 6.35 -11.97 -18.11
CA TRP A 264 5.89 -13.31 -17.77
C TRP A 264 4.53 -13.26 -17.09
N LEU A 265 3.62 -14.11 -17.56
CA LEU A 265 2.27 -14.23 -17.05
C LEU A 265 2.11 -15.59 -16.38
N TRP A 266 1.69 -15.56 -15.13
CA TRP A 266 1.51 -16.75 -14.31
C TRP A 266 0.08 -16.76 -13.79
N ASP A 267 -0.76 -17.64 -14.32
CA ASP A 267 -2.18 -17.72 -13.94
C ASP A 267 -2.73 -19.14 -14.17
N PRO A 268 -3.34 -19.78 -13.15
CA PRO A 268 -3.77 -21.17 -13.23
C PRO A 268 -4.88 -21.44 -14.26
N PHE A 269 -5.66 -20.42 -14.62
CA PHE A 269 -6.78 -20.52 -15.58
C PHE A 269 -6.48 -19.81 -16.91
N LEU A 270 -5.23 -19.46 -17.15
CA LEU A 270 -4.80 -18.77 -18.37
C LEU A 270 -5.05 -19.63 -19.61
N ASP A 271 -5.65 -19.04 -20.64
CA ASP A 271 -5.80 -19.63 -21.96
C ASP A 271 -5.15 -18.78 -23.08
N MET A 272 -5.23 -19.25 -24.33
CA MET A 272 -4.62 -18.58 -25.48
C MET A 272 -5.33 -17.26 -25.84
N TYR A 273 -6.64 -17.11 -25.56
CA TYR A 273 -7.33 -15.85 -25.80
C TYR A 273 -6.86 -14.77 -24.82
N ASP A 274 -6.65 -15.14 -23.55
CA ASP A 274 -6.06 -14.26 -22.54
C ASP A 274 -4.66 -13.79 -22.97
N VAL A 275 -3.84 -14.69 -23.54
CA VAL A 275 -2.52 -14.35 -24.11
C VAL A 275 -2.64 -13.35 -25.25
N PHE A 276 -3.58 -13.56 -26.19
CA PHE A 276 -3.83 -12.61 -27.28
C PHE A 276 -4.27 -11.24 -26.78
N GLU A 277 -5.08 -11.20 -25.74
CA GLU A 277 -5.55 -9.96 -25.15
C GLU A 277 -4.54 -9.25 -24.25
N THR A 278 -3.43 -9.90 -23.89
CA THR A 278 -2.42 -9.36 -22.96
C THR A 278 -1.01 -9.37 -23.52
N LEU A 279 -0.30 -10.50 -23.51
CA LEU A 279 1.12 -10.59 -23.91
C LEU A 279 1.35 -10.15 -25.36
N PHE A 280 0.43 -10.46 -26.27
CA PHE A 280 0.53 -10.09 -27.68
C PHE A 280 0.31 -8.58 -27.94
N TYR A 281 -0.15 -7.82 -26.93
CA TYR A 281 -0.20 -6.35 -26.97
C TYR A 281 1.14 -5.68 -26.62
N SER A 282 2.20 -6.45 -26.36
CA SER A 282 3.55 -5.90 -26.19
C SER A 282 4.03 -5.26 -27.50
N LYS A 283 4.45 -3.99 -27.43
CA LYS A 283 5.02 -3.24 -28.57
C LYS A 283 6.51 -3.52 -28.82
N TYR A 284 7.16 -4.29 -27.95
CA TYR A 284 8.60 -4.52 -28.01
C TYR A 284 8.92 -5.82 -28.74
N SER A 285 9.61 -5.69 -29.87
CA SER A 285 10.05 -6.85 -30.66
C SER A 285 11.09 -7.65 -29.90
N TYR A 286 10.96 -8.98 -29.93
CA TYR A 286 11.83 -9.98 -29.30
C TYR A 286 11.95 -9.90 -27.77
N ALA A 287 11.05 -9.17 -27.10
CA ALA A 287 10.89 -9.28 -25.64
C ALA A 287 10.59 -10.74 -25.26
N ASP A 288 11.19 -11.24 -24.19
CA ASP A 288 11.00 -12.63 -23.72
C ASP A 288 9.63 -12.76 -23.05
N LEU A 289 8.63 -13.17 -23.83
CA LEU A 289 7.26 -13.37 -23.39
C LEU A 289 7.04 -14.81 -22.95
N ARG A 290 6.58 -15.01 -21.71
CA ARG A 290 6.32 -16.35 -21.17
C ARG A 290 4.96 -16.43 -20.51
N ALA A 291 4.32 -17.59 -20.66
CA ALA A 291 3.06 -17.87 -20.01
C ALA A 291 3.09 -19.25 -19.32
N ILE A 292 2.55 -19.34 -18.11
CA ILE A 292 2.30 -20.62 -17.42
C ILE A 292 0.81 -20.73 -17.06
N SER A 293 0.19 -21.83 -17.48
CA SER A 293 -1.16 -22.23 -17.07
C SER A 293 -1.15 -23.51 -16.24
N SER A 294 -2.13 -23.65 -15.33
CA SER A 294 -2.33 -24.91 -14.61
C SER A 294 -3.22 -25.90 -15.39
N ALA A 295 -3.60 -25.58 -16.63
CA ALA A 295 -4.55 -26.34 -17.43
C ALA A 295 -5.89 -26.58 -16.71
N LYS A 296 -6.26 -25.68 -15.78
CA LYS A 296 -7.57 -25.75 -15.12
C LYS A 296 -8.59 -25.14 -16.08
N GLU A 297 -9.54 -25.95 -16.52
CA GLU A 297 -10.67 -25.44 -17.28
C GLU A 297 -11.73 -24.84 -16.34
N LYS A 298 -12.51 -23.90 -16.87
CA LYS A 298 -13.69 -23.37 -16.19
C LYS A 298 -14.65 -24.54 -15.91
N PRO A 299 -15.29 -24.65 -14.73
CA PRO A 299 -16.30 -25.68 -14.52
C PRO A 299 -17.40 -25.50 -15.57
N ALA A 300 -17.53 -26.48 -16.47
CA ALA A 300 -18.60 -26.51 -17.45
C ALA A 300 -19.93 -26.73 -16.71
N CYS A 301 -21.00 -26.08 -17.18
CA CYS A 301 -22.36 -26.42 -16.78
C CYS A 301 -22.59 -27.91 -17.10
N ALA A 302 -23.17 -28.67 -16.17
CA ALA A 302 -23.16 -30.14 -16.11
C ALA A 302 -23.92 -30.89 -17.24
N CYS A 303 -24.05 -30.30 -18.43
CA CYS A 303 -24.86 -30.80 -19.53
C CYS A 303 -24.03 -30.82 -20.82
N THR A 304 -23.06 -31.73 -20.95
CA THR A 304 -22.63 -32.33 -22.22
C THR A 304 -21.53 -33.37 -21.97
N PRO A 305 -21.73 -34.64 -22.36
CA PRO A 305 -20.67 -35.64 -22.36
C PRO A 305 -19.82 -35.45 -23.62
N HIS A 306 -18.93 -34.45 -23.60
CA HIS A 306 -17.87 -34.34 -24.58
C HIS A 306 -16.58 -34.74 -23.89
N VAL A 307 -15.84 -35.72 -24.44
CA VAL A 307 -14.46 -35.96 -24.02
C VAL A 307 -13.69 -34.73 -24.50
N PRO A 308 -13.29 -33.79 -23.62
CA PRO A 308 -12.66 -32.57 -24.08
C PRO A 308 -11.33 -32.93 -24.75
N ASP A 309 -11.01 -32.28 -25.87
CA ASP A 309 -9.64 -32.29 -26.38
C ASP A 309 -8.68 -32.00 -25.19
N PRO A 310 -7.55 -32.71 -25.05
CA PRO A 310 -6.55 -32.38 -24.04
C PRO A 310 -6.23 -30.88 -24.11
N PHE A 311 -6.27 -30.17 -22.97
CA PHE A 311 -6.17 -28.71 -22.90
C PHE A 311 -5.08 -28.13 -23.81
N VAL A 312 -3.89 -28.76 -23.83
CA VAL A 312 -2.76 -28.36 -24.69
C VAL A 312 -3.12 -28.36 -26.18
N GLU A 313 -3.80 -29.40 -26.67
CA GLU A 313 -4.21 -29.50 -28.08
C GLU A 313 -5.29 -28.48 -28.43
N LYS A 314 -6.21 -28.19 -27.51
CA LYS A 314 -7.20 -27.11 -27.66
C LYS A 314 -6.52 -25.75 -27.80
N GLN A 315 -5.52 -25.44 -26.95
CA GLN A 315 -4.78 -24.18 -27.06
C GLN A 315 -3.96 -24.09 -28.35
N LYS A 316 -3.35 -25.21 -28.80
CA LYS A 316 -2.67 -25.28 -30.11
C LYS A 316 -3.61 -25.01 -31.27
N LYS A 317 -4.83 -25.58 -31.26
CA LYS A 317 -5.85 -25.31 -32.28
C LYS A 317 -6.26 -23.83 -32.29
N ILE A 318 -6.44 -23.21 -31.12
CA ILE A 318 -6.75 -21.77 -31.03
C ILE A 318 -5.62 -20.94 -31.65
N LEU A 319 -4.36 -21.25 -31.34
CA LEU A 319 -3.21 -20.57 -31.93
C LEU A 319 -3.13 -20.77 -33.45
N ALA A 320 -3.33 -21.99 -33.95
CA ALA A 320 -3.30 -22.29 -35.38
C ALA A 320 -4.45 -21.60 -36.14
N SER A 321 -5.60 -21.40 -35.49
CA SER A 321 -6.73 -20.65 -36.06
C SER A 321 -6.51 -19.14 -36.07
N ALA A 322 -5.61 -18.64 -35.21
CA ALA A 322 -5.22 -17.24 -35.22
C ALA A 322 -4.27 -17.01 -36.40
N ASN A 323 -4.71 -16.23 -37.38
CA ASN A 323 -3.91 -15.85 -38.54
C ASN A 323 -2.83 -14.80 -38.16
N CYS A 324 -1.95 -15.15 -37.22
CA CYS A 324 -0.90 -14.27 -36.71
C CYS A 324 0.35 -14.40 -37.59
N ASN A 325 0.92 -13.25 -38.02
CA ASN A 325 2.14 -13.24 -38.83
C ASN A 325 3.43 -13.44 -37.99
N ASN A 326 3.29 -13.57 -36.67
CA ASN A 326 4.34 -13.82 -35.68
C ASN A 326 5.53 -12.84 -35.71
N PHE A 327 5.39 -11.69 -36.37
CA PHE A 327 6.50 -10.78 -36.60
C PHE A 327 6.99 -10.16 -35.28
N GLY A 328 8.26 -10.38 -34.94
CA GLY A 328 8.89 -9.83 -33.74
C GLY A 328 8.43 -10.46 -32.42
N LEU A 329 7.69 -11.58 -32.46
CA LEU A 329 7.30 -12.30 -31.26
C LEU A 329 8.38 -13.31 -30.85
N LYS A 330 8.84 -13.23 -29.60
CA LYS A 330 9.60 -14.28 -28.91
C LYS A 330 8.73 -14.77 -27.77
N PHE A 331 7.98 -15.84 -27.99
CA PHE A 331 6.92 -16.25 -27.07
C PHE A 331 6.98 -17.73 -26.76
N GLU A 332 6.81 -18.08 -25.48
CA GLU A 332 6.69 -19.47 -25.05
C GLU A 332 5.56 -19.65 -24.05
N PHE A 333 4.67 -20.61 -24.32
CA PHE A 333 3.56 -20.97 -23.44
C PHE A 333 3.66 -22.42 -23.00
N ARG A 334 3.68 -22.62 -21.68
CA ARG A 334 3.71 -23.93 -21.04
C ARG A 334 2.47 -24.16 -20.17
N ALA A 335 2.03 -25.39 -20.11
CA ALA A 335 0.96 -25.82 -19.22
C ALA A 335 1.44 -26.95 -18.30
N ARG A 336 0.98 -26.88 -17.05
CA ARG A 336 1.14 -27.97 -16.09
C ARG A 336 0.23 -29.15 -16.45
N VAL A 337 0.81 -30.17 -17.05
CA VAL A 337 0.18 -31.48 -17.32
C VAL A 337 0.93 -32.61 -16.62
N ASN A 338 0.27 -33.76 -16.40
CA ASN A 338 0.89 -35.00 -15.92
C ASN A 338 1.76 -34.83 -14.66
N SER A 339 1.24 -34.13 -13.65
CA SER A 339 1.91 -33.88 -12.35
C SER A 339 3.28 -33.19 -12.40
N SER A 340 3.66 -32.59 -13.54
CA SER A 340 4.91 -31.83 -13.65
C SER A 340 4.85 -30.52 -12.85
N GLY A 341 5.97 -30.14 -12.22
CA GLY A 341 6.02 -29.00 -11.31
C GLY A 341 5.08 -29.12 -10.10
N TRP A 342 4.75 -27.98 -9.49
CA TRP A 342 3.87 -27.91 -8.32
C TRP A 342 2.56 -27.16 -8.61
N LYS A 343 1.54 -27.40 -7.77
CA LYS A 343 0.23 -26.76 -7.92
C LYS A 343 0.32 -25.31 -7.45
N PHE A 344 -0.27 -24.39 -8.21
CA PHE A 344 -0.35 -22.98 -7.85
C PHE A 344 -1.77 -22.43 -8.00
N HIS A 345 -2.04 -21.37 -7.25
CA HIS A 345 -3.25 -20.56 -7.33
C HIS A 345 -2.94 -19.08 -7.57
N ASP A 346 -1.67 -18.71 -7.46
CA ASP A 346 -1.24 -17.34 -7.55
C ASP A 346 -1.29 -16.82 -8.98
N ARG A 347 -1.41 -15.49 -9.07
CA ARG A 347 -1.73 -14.79 -10.31
C ARG A 347 -0.86 -13.55 -10.40
N PHE A 348 0.16 -13.63 -11.23
CA PHE A 348 1.16 -12.59 -11.32
C PHE A 348 1.43 -12.17 -12.75
N LEU A 349 1.59 -10.86 -12.91
CA LEU A 349 2.26 -10.25 -14.06
C LEU A 349 3.67 -9.85 -13.61
N ILE A 350 4.69 -10.44 -14.22
CA ILE A 350 6.08 -10.34 -13.79
C ILE A 350 6.91 -9.67 -14.88
N PHE A 351 7.74 -8.72 -14.44
CA PHE A 351 8.74 -8.04 -15.26
C PHE A 351 10.11 -8.39 -14.67
N PRO A 352 10.74 -9.48 -15.14
CA PRO A 352 11.90 -10.08 -14.50
C PRO A 352 13.17 -9.25 -14.68
N ARG A 353 13.21 -8.41 -15.71
CA ARG A 353 14.37 -7.60 -16.07
C ARG A 353 13.94 -6.16 -16.24
N THR A 354 13.95 -5.45 -15.12
CA THR A 354 13.90 -4.00 -15.12
C THR A 354 15.23 -3.49 -14.58
N GLY A 355 15.69 -2.31 -15.01
CA GLY A 355 16.96 -1.74 -14.53
C GLY A 355 17.03 -1.48 -13.01
N ARG A 356 16.00 -1.85 -12.24
CA ARG A 356 15.90 -1.73 -10.77
C ARG A 356 15.59 -3.07 -10.07
N GLY A 357 15.73 -4.21 -10.76
CA GLY A 357 15.38 -5.54 -10.26
C GLY A 357 14.03 -6.04 -10.77
N ALA A 358 13.62 -7.25 -10.37
CA ALA A 358 12.35 -7.82 -10.81
C ALA A 358 11.16 -7.09 -10.18
N LEU A 359 10.14 -6.80 -10.98
CA LEU A 359 8.86 -6.26 -10.51
C LEU A 359 7.75 -7.29 -10.74
N ALA A 360 6.81 -7.40 -9.80
CA ALA A 360 5.66 -8.26 -9.94
C ALA A 360 4.39 -7.55 -9.48
N TRP A 361 3.28 -7.83 -10.16
CA TRP A 361 1.94 -7.39 -9.78
C TRP A 361 1.06 -8.61 -9.51
N SER A 362 0.46 -8.65 -8.33
CA SER A 362 -0.64 -9.56 -8.01
C SER A 362 -1.90 -9.07 -8.72
N LEU A 363 -2.55 -9.97 -9.46
CA LEU A 363 -3.72 -9.65 -10.27
C LEU A 363 -5.04 -9.69 -9.47
N GLY A 364 -5.06 -10.34 -8.30
CA GLY A 364 -6.26 -10.51 -7.47
C GLY A 364 -7.36 -11.43 -8.08
N THR A 365 -7.35 -11.65 -9.39
CA THR A 365 -8.22 -12.55 -10.14
C THR A 365 -7.51 -13.05 -11.40
N SER A 366 -8.05 -14.07 -12.06
CA SER A 366 -7.48 -14.58 -13.32
C SER A 366 -7.78 -13.63 -14.47
N ILE A 367 -6.94 -13.64 -15.50
CA ILE A 367 -7.08 -12.75 -16.67
C ILE A 367 -8.46 -12.90 -17.32
N ASN A 368 -8.95 -14.12 -17.45
CA ASN A 368 -10.29 -14.41 -17.97
C ASN A 368 -11.46 -13.80 -17.16
N SER A 369 -11.20 -13.39 -15.91
CA SER A 369 -12.18 -12.81 -14.96
C SER A 369 -11.85 -11.38 -14.56
N VAL A 370 -10.78 -10.79 -15.13
CA VAL A 370 -10.37 -9.42 -14.82
C VAL A 370 -11.49 -8.44 -15.19
N GLY A 371 -11.78 -7.51 -14.28
CA GLY A 371 -12.83 -6.50 -14.42
C GLY A 371 -14.27 -7.00 -14.40
N LYS A 372 -14.50 -8.32 -14.25
CA LYS A 372 -15.87 -8.89 -14.12
C LYS A 372 -16.37 -8.93 -12.69
N GLN A 373 -15.45 -8.94 -11.72
CA GLN A 373 -15.74 -8.91 -10.30
C GLN A 373 -14.77 -7.96 -9.59
N HIS A 374 -15.07 -7.66 -8.33
CA HIS A 374 -14.15 -6.91 -7.47
C HIS A 374 -12.80 -7.63 -7.40
N HIS A 375 -11.74 -6.91 -7.75
CA HIS A 375 -10.38 -7.38 -7.61
C HIS A 375 -9.42 -6.19 -7.54
N ILE A 376 -8.20 -6.48 -7.11
CA ILE A 376 -7.14 -5.50 -6.90
C ILE A 376 -5.92 -5.93 -7.71
N LEU A 377 -5.38 -5.01 -8.48
CA LEU A 377 -4.08 -5.14 -9.13
C LEU A 377 -3.06 -4.37 -8.30
N GLN A 378 -2.11 -5.08 -7.70
CA GLN A 378 -1.18 -4.48 -6.74
C GLN A 378 0.26 -4.94 -7.00
N ARG A 379 1.19 -3.99 -7.04
CA ARG A 379 2.62 -4.29 -7.09
C ARG A 379 3.07 -4.92 -5.77
N VAL A 380 3.75 -6.05 -5.87
CA VAL A 380 4.38 -6.74 -4.73
C VAL A 380 5.68 -6.01 -4.36
N ASP A 381 5.99 -5.95 -3.07
CA ASP A 381 7.19 -5.26 -2.58
C ASP A 381 8.47 -6.00 -2.97
N ASP A 382 8.45 -7.34 -2.96
CA ASP A 382 9.56 -8.20 -3.39
C ASP A 382 9.20 -8.96 -4.68
N GLY A 383 9.48 -8.36 -5.84
CA GLY A 383 9.27 -8.98 -7.14
C GLY A 383 10.31 -10.06 -7.48
N GLN A 384 11.47 -10.05 -6.81
CA GLN A 384 12.54 -11.02 -7.03
C GLN A 384 12.11 -12.40 -6.53
N LEU A 385 11.52 -12.47 -5.34
CA LEU A 385 10.96 -13.70 -4.79
C LEU A 385 9.93 -14.35 -5.74
N ILE A 386 9.08 -13.54 -6.37
CA ILE A 386 8.05 -14.03 -7.30
C ILE A 386 8.68 -14.52 -8.60
N MET A 387 9.70 -13.82 -9.11
CA MET A 387 10.44 -14.23 -10.30
C MET A 387 11.17 -15.56 -10.09
N ASP A 388 11.82 -15.74 -8.93
CA ASP A 388 12.57 -16.95 -8.62
C ASP A 388 11.64 -18.18 -8.53
N ALA A 389 10.47 -18.02 -7.89
CA ALA A 389 9.43 -19.05 -7.87
C ALA A 389 8.89 -19.38 -9.27
N PHE A 390 8.70 -18.36 -10.12
CA PHE A 390 8.30 -18.57 -11.51
C PHE A 390 9.35 -19.38 -12.28
N LEU A 391 10.64 -19.06 -12.12
CA LEU A 391 11.74 -19.76 -12.81
C LEU A 391 11.87 -21.22 -12.36
N GLU A 392 11.72 -21.48 -11.05
CA GLU A 392 11.70 -22.83 -10.50
C GLU A 392 10.59 -23.66 -11.16
N LEU A 393 9.37 -23.10 -11.23
CA LEU A 393 8.26 -23.76 -11.90
C LEU A 393 8.52 -23.91 -13.41
N TRP A 394 9.02 -22.87 -14.07
CA TRP A 394 9.30 -22.88 -15.51
C TRP A 394 10.27 -24.00 -15.91
N ALA A 395 11.36 -24.17 -15.14
CA ALA A 395 12.35 -25.22 -15.35
C ALA A 395 11.76 -26.63 -15.18
N SER A 396 10.78 -26.78 -14.28
CA SER A 396 10.08 -28.07 -14.09
C SER A 396 9.13 -28.45 -15.23
N LEU A 397 8.83 -27.51 -16.14
CA LEU A 397 7.87 -27.66 -17.25
C LEU A 397 8.57 -27.76 -18.63
N ASP A 398 9.81 -28.23 -18.68
CA ASP A 398 10.66 -28.19 -19.90
C ASP A 398 10.47 -29.35 -20.89
N ARG A 399 9.44 -30.20 -20.73
CA ARG A 399 9.22 -31.33 -21.66
C ARG A 399 8.20 -30.98 -22.74
N ALA A 400 8.26 -31.71 -23.85
CA ALA A 400 7.41 -31.47 -25.03
C ALA A 400 5.89 -31.56 -24.73
N GLU A 401 5.50 -32.38 -23.75
CA GLU A 401 4.10 -32.53 -23.33
C GLU A 401 3.53 -31.28 -22.67
N GLN A 402 4.37 -30.48 -21.99
CA GLN A 402 3.95 -29.22 -21.35
C GLN A 402 3.96 -28.05 -22.32
N LEU A 403 4.61 -28.19 -23.48
CA LEU A 403 4.74 -27.12 -24.46
C LEU A 403 3.45 -26.95 -25.27
N ILE A 404 2.81 -25.78 -25.14
CA ILE A 404 1.70 -25.37 -26.00
C ILE A 404 2.26 -24.80 -27.29
N CYS A 405 3.13 -23.80 -27.19
CA CYS A 405 3.79 -23.20 -28.34
C CYS A 405 5.10 -22.52 -27.96
N LYS A 406 5.97 -22.41 -28.97
CA LYS A 406 7.20 -21.62 -28.94
C LYS A 406 7.33 -20.94 -30.30
N ILE A 407 7.40 -19.62 -30.29
CA ILE A 407 7.49 -18.74 -31.47
C ILE A 407 8.80 -17.98 -31.41
#